data_AF-A0A5F2I237-F1
#
_entry.id   AF-A0A5F2I237-F1
#
_cell.length_a   1.000
_cell.length_b   1.000
_cell.length_c   1.000
_cell.angle_alpha   90.00
_cell.angle_beta   90.00
_cell.angle_gamma   90.00
#
_symmetry.space_group_name_H-M   'P 1'
#
loop_
_entity.id
_entity.type
_entity.pdbx_description
1 polymer ?
#
loop_
_entity_poly.entity_id
_entity_poly.type
_entity_poly.pdbx_seq_one_letter_code
_entity_poly.pdbx_strand_id
1 'polypeptide(L)'
;MFLDHDQFKPAAEMRLGRDKSSIRVTVTDPKVCELCEAVYVWITADGKPVRIGTCGASAGKRLLSYPGYINRSLAGHGGATPKWEALKWLGLLTAHGMLTAVVHQPEPALTAAGLIRPCLDIERQLIRQHRPLLNRSRQ
;
A
#
# COMPACT_ATOMS: atom_id res chain seq x y z
N MET A 1 8.20 -10.81 13.56
CA MET A 1 8.57 -9.97 12.40
C MET A 1 7.60 -10.34 11.28
N PHE A 2 6.76 -9.40 10.80
CA PHE A 2 5.48 -9.72 10.13
C PHE A 2 5.56 -9.94 8.61
N LEU A 3 6.59 -9.41 7.95
CA LEU A 3 6.88 -9.62 6.53
C LEU A 3 8.36 -10.02 6.41
N ASP A 4 8.70 -10.78 5.38
CA ASP A 4 10.10 -11.11 5.09
C ASP A 4 10.85 -9.85 4.63
N HIS A 5 11.75 -9.34 5.47
CA HIS A 5 12.51 -8.11 5.22
C HIS A 5 13.57 -8.28 4.12
N ASP A 6 13.93 -9.53 3.80
CA ASP A 6 14.84 -9.81 2.70
C ASP A 6 14.12 -9.62 1.36
N GLN A 7 12.81 -9.86 1.33
CA GLN A 7 11.97 -9.77 0.13
C GLN A 7 11.27 -8.41 -0.03
N PHE A 8 10.81 -7.81 1.06
CA PHE A 8 10.09 -6.53 1.05
C PHE A 8 11.03 -5.37 1.37
N LYS A 9 11.19 -4.45 0.41
CA LYS A 9 12.05 -3.26 0.56
C LYS A 9 11.23 -1.98 0.73
N PRO A 10 11.63 -1.06 1.63
CA PRO A 10 10.94 0.21 1.79
C PRO A 10 11.03 1.04 0.50
N ALA A 11 9.93 1.70 0.15
CA ALA A 11 9.79 2.41 -1.12
C ALA A 11 9.27 3.85 -0.95
N ALA A 12 8.37 4.06 0.00
CA ALA A 12 7.78 5.37 0.26
C ALA A 12 7.30 5.49 1.71
N GLU A 13 7.03 6.73 2.13
CA GLU A 13 6.38 7.05 3.39
C GLU A 13 5.08 7.81 3.14
N MET A 14 4.08 7.56 3.98
CA MET A 14 2.85 8.33 4.06
C MET A 14 2.80 9.07 5.39
N ARG A 15 2.49 10.36 5.35
CA ARG A 15 2.40 11.25 6.52
C ARG A 15 1.19 12.17 6.42
N LEU A 16 0.78 12.73 7.55
CA LEU A 16 -0.18 13.83 7.54
C LEU A 16 0.39 15.05 6.83
N GLY A 17 -0.48 15.80 6.17
CA GLY A 17 -0.18 17.14 5.71
C GLY A 17 -0.03 18.12 6.86
N ARG A 18 0.51 19.31 6.56
CA ARG A 18 0.68 20.39 7.55
C ARG A 18 -0.65 20.83 8.18
N ASP A 19 -1.74 20.68 7.44
CA ASP A 19 -3.12 20.94 7.88
C ASP A 19 -3.68 19.87 8.83
N LYS A 20 -2.97 18.75 9.02
CA LYS A 20 -3.38 17.57 9.79
C LYS A 20 -4.72 16.94 9.32
N SER A 21 -5.22 17.35 8.17
CA SER A 21 -6.49 16.91 7.60
C SER A 21 -6.35 16.32 6.19
N SER A 22 -5.17 16.48 5.57
CA SER A 22 -4.76 15.80 4.35
C SER A 22 -3.65 14.78 4.62
N ILE A 23 -3.40 13.93 3.64
CA ILE A 23 -2.28 12.99 3.63
C ILE A 23 -1.32 13.31 2.48
N ARG A 24 -0.06 12.89 2.63
CA ARG A 24 1.00 13.04 1.64
C ARG A 24 1.78 11.75 1.55
N VAL A 25 2.27 11.44 0.36
CA VAL A 25 3.19 10.32 0.12
C VAL A 25 4.49 10.87 -0.45
N THR A 26 5.62 10.40 0.07
CA THR A 26 6.97 10.75 -0.39
C THR A 26 7.71 9.46 -0.72
N VAL A 27 8.24 9.37 -1.94
CA VAL A 27 9.11 8.26 -2.35
C VAL A 27 10.44 8.37 -1.61
N THR A 28 10.87 7.27 -0.98
CA THR A 28 12.14 7.19 -0.24
C THR A 28 13.17 6.35 -0.98
N ASP A 29 12.73 5.39 -1.80
CA ASP A 29 13.60 4.63 -2.70
C ASP A 29 13.02 4.63 -4.13
N PRO A 30 13.59 5.45 -5.04
CA PRO A 30 13.16 5.51 -6.43
C PRO A 30 13.31 4.19 -7.18
N LYS A 31 14.36 3.41 -6.91
CA LYS A 31 14.63 2.15 -7.62
C LYS A 31 13.57 1.11 -7.29
N VAL A 32 13.22 0.99 -6.01
CA VAL A 32 12.12 0.11 -5.58
C VAL A 32 10.78 0.57 -6.17
N CYS A 33 10.59 1.89 -6.35
CA CYS A 33 9.39 2.45 -6.96
C CYS A 33 9.29 2.21 -8.49
N GLU A 34 10.39 1.90 -9.18
CA GLU A 34 10.40 1.52 -10.59
C GLU A 34 9.89 0.09 -10.83
N LEU A 35 9.86 -0.75 -9.79
CA LEU A 35 9.39 -2.13 -9.89
C LEU A 35 7.94 -2.20 -10.38
N CYS A 36 7.74 -2.97 -11.44
CA CYS A 36 6.44 -3.35 -12.00
C CYS A 36 6.06 -4.76 -11.56
N GLU A 37 4.80 -5.15 -11.74
CA GLU A 37 4.30 -6.47 -11.33
C GLU A 37 4.74 -6.82 -9.90
N ALA A 38 4.39 -5.94 -8.96
CA ALA A 38 4.87 -6.01 -7.59
C ALA A 38 3.72 -6.08 -6.58
N VAL A 39 4.03 -6.59 -5.40
CA VAL A 39 3.18 -6.54 -4.21
C VAL A 39 3.67 -5.40 -3.34
N TYR A 40 2.77 -4.55 -2.89
CA TYR A 40 3.07 -3.48 -1.95
C TYR A 40 2.26 -3.64 -0.66
N VAL A 41 2.86 -3.23 0.45
CA VAL A 41 2.22 -3.21 1.77
C VAL A 41 2.50 -1.89 2.45
N TRP A 42 1.43 -1.22 2.87
CA TRP A 42 1.53 -0.14 3.84
C TRP A 42 1.56 -0.75 5.23
N ILE A 43 2.57 -0.39 6.02
CA ILE A 43 2.78 -0.86 7.39
C ILE A 43 2.88 0.32 8.37
N THR A 44 2.49 0.10 9.61
CA THR A 44 2.78 0.99 10.74
C THR A 44 4.25 0.89 11.18
N ALA A 45 4.69 1.77 12.07
CA ALA A 45 6.06 1.77 12.62
C ALA A 45 6.43 0.46 13.36
N ASP A 46 5.47 -0.22 13.97
CA ASP A 46 5.64 -1.55 14.58
C ASP A 46 5.57 -2.72 13.56
N GLY A 47 5.49 -2.40 12.26
CA GLY A 47 5.52 -3.39 11.18
C GLY A 47 4.19 -4.07 10.90
N LYS A 48 3.07 -3.56 11.44
CA LYS A 48 1.74 -4.16 11.23
C LYS A 48 1.18 -3.76 9.86
N PRO A 49 0.76 -4.72 9.00
CA PRO A 49 0.12 -4.41 7.73
C PRO A 49 -1.22 -3.68 7.91
N VAL A 50 -1.36 -2.53 7.25
CA VAL A 50 -2.63 -1.76 7.21
C VAL A 50 -3.36 -1.91 5.89
N ARG A 51 -2.62 -2.02 4.78
CA ARG A 51 -3.14 -2.24 3.43
C ARG A 51 -2.13 -3.04 2.62
N ILE A 52 -2.60 -4.04 1.91
CA ILE A 52 -1.84 -4.83 0.94
C ILE A 52 -2.45 -4.58 -0.43
N GLY A 53 -1.63 -4.57 -1.47
CA GLY A 53 -2.10 -4.43 -2.84
C GLY A 53 -1.08 -4.95 -3.84
N THR A 54 -1.51 -5.07 -5.09
CA THR A 54 -0.61 -5.33 -6.22
C THR A 54 -0.62 -4.16 -7.20
N CYS A 55 0.44 -4.06 -7.99
CA CYS A 55 0.50 -3.15 -9.13
C CYS A 55 1.08 -3.88 -10.35
N GLY A 56 0.38 -3.81 -11.49
CA GLY A 56 0.92 -4.28 -12.77
C GLY A 56 1.95 -3.31 -13.34
N ALA A 57 1.70 -2.01 -13.20
CA ALA A 57 2.66 -0.95 -13.53
C ALA A 57 3.58 -0.63 -12.34
N SER A 58 4.39 0.43 -12.48
CA SER A 58 5.31 0.92 -11.44
C SER A 58 4.64 1.09 -10.07
N ALA A 59 5.29 0.55 -9.04
CA ALA A 59 4.89 0.71 -7.65
C ALA A 59 4.82 2.18 -7.24
N GLY A 60 5.79 3.01 -7.65
CA GLY A 60 5.80 4.45 -7.38
C GLY A 60 4.55 5.16 -7.89
N LYS A 61 4.14 4.92 -9.14
CA LYS A 61 2.89 5.48 -9.69
C LYS A 61 1.68 5.07 -8.85
N ARG A 62 1.62 3.81 -8.43
CA ARG A 62 0.53 3.32 -7.57
C ARG A 62 0.54 3.98 -6.21
N LEU A 63 1.69 4.04 -5.53
CA LEU A 63 1.82 4.63 -4.19
C LEU A 63 1.52 6.14 -4.20
N LEU A 64 2.02 6.87 -5.20
CA LEU A 64 1.76 8.31 -5.36
C LEU A 64 0.31 8.64 -5.74
N SER A 65 -0.48 7.67 -6.20
CA SER A 65 -1.91 7.88 -6.48
C SER A 65 -2.77 7.99 -5.21
N TYR A 66 -2.30 7.43 -4.08
CA TYR A 66 -3.06 7.35 -2.83
C TYR A 66 -3.53 8.72 -2.31
N PRO A 67 -2.65 9.74 -2.16
CA PRO A 67 -3.07 11.06 -1.71
C PRO A 67 -4.20 11.66 -2.54
N GLY A 68 -4.14 11.52 -3.87
CA GLY A 68 -5.17 12.08 -4.76
C GLY A 68 -6.56 11.48 -4.53
N TYR A 69 -6.66 10.17 -4.25
CA TYR A 69 -7.95 9.54 -3.95
C TYR A 69 -8.41 9.79 -2.52
N ILE A 70 -7.52 9.63 -1.54
CA ILE A 70 -7.86 9.78 -0.12
C ILE A 70 -8.23 11.22 0.20
N ASN A 71 -7.45 12.21 -0.24
CA ASN A 71 -7.70 13.61 0.07
C ASN A 71 -9.00 14.12 -0.56
N ARG A 72 -9.33 13.68 -1.79
CA ARG A 72 -10.63 14.00 -2.40
C ARG A 72 -11.79 13.50 -1.53
N SER A 73 -11.72 12.27 -1.04
CA SER A 73 -12.73 11.72 -0.14
C SER A 73 -12.74 12.44 1.22
N LEU A 74 -11.58 12.81 1.76
CA LEU A 74 -11.50 13.62 2.99
C LEU A 74 -12.14 15.01 2.83
N ALA A 75 -12.05 15.62 1.65
CA ALA A 75 -12.74 16.86 1.30
C ALA A 75 -14.25 16.70 1.04
N GLY A 76 -14.79 15.47 1.07
CA GLY A 76 -16.21 15.20 0.87
C GLY A 76 -16.60 14.97 -0.59
N HIS A 77 -15.63 14.84 -1.49
CA HIS A 77 -15.88 14.47 -2.88
C HIS A 77 -15.95 12.94 -3.03
N GLY A 78 -16.76 12.45 -3.97
CA GLY A 78 -16.83 11.02 -4.30
C GLY A 78 -15.58 10.51 -5.02
N GLY A 79 -15.40 9.19 -5.09
CA GLY A 79 -14.29 8.57 -5.80
C GLY A 79 -14.07 7.10 -5.46
N ALA A 80 -12.96 6.56 -5.96
CA ALA A 80 -12.58 5.14 -5.79
C ALA A 80 -12.32 4.75 -4.33
N THR A 81 -11.95 5.70 -3.47
CA THR A 81 -11.78 5.46 -2.03
C THR A 81 -13.03 5.98 -1.29
N PRO A 82 -13.85 5.12 -0.67
CA PRO A 82 -15.00 5.58 0.11
C PRO A 82 -14.59 6.46 1.30
N LYS A 83 -15.49 7.36 1.74
CA LYS A 83 -15.23 8.27 2.87
C LYS A 83 -14.77 7.55 4.13
N TRP A 84 -15.37 6.41 4.47
CA TRP A 84 -15.01 5.65 5.66
C TRP A 84 -13.56 5.14 5.60
N GLU A 85 -13.09 4.73 4.42
CA GLU A 85 -11.71 4.23 4.23
C GLU A 85 -10.73 5.40 4.36
N ALA A 86 -11.05 6.53 3.73
CA ALA A 86 -10.25 7.75 3.84
C ALA A 86 -10.10 8.22 5.31
N LEU A 87 -11.18 8.16 6.09
CA LEU A 87 -11.14 8.46 7.53
C LEU A 87 -10.28 7.46 8.32
N LYS A 88 -10.25 6.18 7.92
CA LYS A 88 -9.38 5.18 8.55
C LYS A 88 -7.91 5.42 8.24
N TRP A 89 -7.57 5.79 7.01
CA TRP A 89 -6.21 6.24 6.65
C TRP A 89 -5.77 7.41 7.51
N LEU A 90 -6.61 8.45 7.63
CA LEU A 90 -6.34 9.61 8.46
C LEU A 90 -6.14 9.22 9.93
N GLY A 91 -7.03 8.40 10.49
CA GLY A 91 -6.93 7.95 11.88
C GLY A 91 -5.65 7.15 12.18
N LEU A 92 -5.21 6.30 11.26
CA LEU A 92 -3.95 5.56 11.39
C LEU A 92 -2.75 6.51 11.39
N LEU A 93 -2.73 7.51 10.50
CA LEU A 93 -1.65 8.50 10.47
C LEU A 93 -1.66 9.42 11.69
N THR A 94 -2.83 9.75 12.25
CA THR A 94 -2.93 10.48 13.52
C THR A 94 -2.38 9.66 14.68
N ALA A 95 -2.65 8.35 14.71
CA ALA A 95 -2.20 7.47 15.79
C ALA A 95 -0.71 7.11 15.71
N HIS A 96 -0.18 6.90 14.50
CA HIS A 96 1.18 6.38 14.30
C HIS A 96 2.17 7.43 13.75
N GLY A 97 1.69 8.59 13.32
CA GLY A 97 2.49 9.67 12.71
C GLY A 97 2.93 9.39 11.27
N MET A 98 3.26 8.14 10.95
CA MET A 98 3.78 7.71 9.65
C MET A 98 3.38 6.27 9.34
N LEU A 99 3.20 5.99 8.05
CA LEU A 99 3.13 4.64 7.51
C LEU A 99 4.22 4.47 6.45
N THR A 100 4.85 3.29 6.40
CA THR A 100 5.87 2.97 5.40
C THR A 100 5.27 2.04 4.35
N ALA A 101 5.52 2.32 3.07
CA ALA A 101 5.26 1.36 2.01
C ALA A 101 6.51 0.50 1.82
N VAL A 102 6.32 -0.81 1.90
CA VAL A 102 7.31 -1.80 1.47
C VAL A 102 6.81 -2.50 0.22
N VAL A 103 7.73 -2.85 -0.68
CA VAL A 103 7.43 -3.43 -1.99
C VAL A 103 8.28 -4.67 -2.19
N HIS A 104 7.67 -5.69 -2.76
CA HIS A 104 8.32 -6.92 -3.18
C HIS A 104 7.94 -7.21 -4.63
N GLN A 105 8.93 -7.45 -5.47
CA GLN A 105 8.73 -7.98 -6.81
C GLN A 105 9.04 -9.49 -6.78
N PRO A 106 8.03 -10.36 -6.89
CA PRO A 106 8.25 -11.80 -6.92
C PRO A 106 9.04 -12.22 -8.16
N GLU A 107 9.81 -13.30 -8.02
CA GLU A 107 10.38 -13.98 -9.18
C GLU A 107 9.24 -14.54 -10.07
N PRO A 108 9.39 -14.46 -11.40
CA PRO A 108 8.41 -15.02 -12.30
C PRO A 108 8.45 -16.55 -12.25
N ALA A 109 7.28 -17.18 -12.27
CA ALA A 109 7.11 -18.61 -12.34
C ALA A 109 6.64 -19.02 -13.74
N LEU A 110 7.18 -20.12 -14.26
CA LEU A 110 6.68 -20.71 -15.50
C LEU A 110 5.34 -21.41 -15.23
N THR A 111 4.32 -21.04 -16.01
CA THR A 111 2.99 -21.63 -15.95
C THR A 111 2.53 -22.05 -17.34
N ALA A 112 1.36 -22.69 -17.43
CA ALA A 112 0.71 -23.01 -18.70
C ALA A 112 0.40 -21.75 -19.55
N ALA A 113 0.30 -20.57 -18.93
CA ALA A 113 0.09 -19.29 -19.60
C ALA A 113 1.40 -18.54 -19.91
N GLY A 114 2.56 -19.15 -19.64
CA GLY A 114 3.88 -18.53 -19.77
C GLY A 114 4.49 -18.10 -18.43
N LEU A 115 5.55 -17.29 -18.50
CA LEU A 115 6.21 -16.70 -17.33
C LEU A 115 5.33 -15.60 -16.75
N ILE A 116 4.83 -15.81 -15.53
CA ILE A 116 4.00 -14.83 -14.81
C ILE A 116 4.53 -14.63 -13.39
N ARG A 117 4.40 -13.42 -12.86
CA ARG A 117 4.68 -13.16 -11.44
C ARG A 117 3.43 -13.44 -10.61
N PRO A 118 3.51 -14.24 -9.53
CA PRO A 118 2.35 -14.64 -8.73
C PRO A 118 1.88 -13.55 -7.74
N CYS A 119 1.83 -12.28 -8.17
CA CYS A 119 1.57 -11.15 -7.27
C CYS A 119 0.21 -11.24 -6.59
N LEU A 120 -0.83 -11.66 -7.34
CA LEU A 120 -2.18 -11.79 -6.79
C LEU A 120 -2.29 -12.94 -5.77
N ASP A 121 -1.54 -14.03 -5.97
CA ASP A 121 -1.56 -15.15 -5.04
C ASP A 121 -0.85 -14.77 -3.73
N ILE A 122 0.30 -14.08 -3.84
CA ILE A 122 1.01 -13.52 -2.69
C ILE A 122 0.13 -12.49 -1.95
N GLU A 123 -0.50 -11.56 -2.66
CA GLU A 123 -1.44 -10.60 -2.07
C GLU A 123 -2.55 -11.31 -1.27
N ARG A 124 -3.21 -12.29 -1.89
CA ARG A 124 -4.30 -13.04 -1.25
C ARG A 124 -3.81 -13.80 -0.01
N GLN A 125 -2.64 -14.43 -0.08
CA GLN A 125 -2.05 -15.13 1.04
C GLN A 125 -1.78 -14.17 2.21
N LEU A 126 -1.13 -13.03 1.94
CA LEU A 126 -0.81 -12.04 2.97
C LEU A 126 -2.08 -11.39 3.56
N ILE A 127 -3.11 -11.11 2.74
CA ILE A 127 -4.40 -10.61 3.25
C ILE A 127 -5.06 -11.64 4.16
N ARG A 128 -5.05 -12.93 3.79
CA ARG A 128 -5.63 -14.00 4.65
C ARG A 128 -4.89 -14.13 5.97
N GLN A 129 -3.57 -14.04 5.93
CA GLN A 129 -2.69 -14.18 7.10
C GLN A 129 -2.81 -12.97 8.05
N HIS A 130 -2.73 -11.75 7.53
CA HIS A 130 -2.64 -10.54 8.37
C HIS A 130 -3.97 -9.82 8.55
N ARG A 131 -4.96 -10.10 7.70
CA ARG A 131 -6.30 -9.49 7.71
C ARG A 131 -6.26 -7.96 7.89
N PRO A 132 -5.45 -7.24 7.09
CA PRO A 132 -5.20 -5.82 7.25
C PRO A 132 -6.50 -5.03 7.21
N LEU A 133 -6.58 -4.01 8.07
CA LEU A 133 -7.81 -3.25 8.32
C LEU A 133 -8.39 -2.64 7.03
N LEU A 134 -7.54 -2.18 6.12
CA LEU A 134 -7.95 -1.44 4.92
C LEU A 134 -8.11 -2.33 3.68
N ASN A 135 -7.92 -3.65 3.78
CA ASN A 135 -8.31 -4.59 2.70
C ASN A 135 -9.71 -5.16 2.88
N ARG A 136 -10.32 -4.96 4.06
CA ARG A 136 -11.69 -5.40 4.30
C ARG A 136 -12.63 -4.40 3.63
N SER A 137 -13.36 -4.84 2.60
CA SER A 137 -14.59 -4.16 2.22
C SER A 137 -15.56 -4.29 3.40
N ARG A 138 -16.19 -3.21 3.83
CA ARG A 138 -17.38 -3.32 4.68
C ARG A 138 -18.41 -4.17 3.93
N GLN A 139 -18.67 -5.38 4.42
CA GLN A 139 -20.04 -5.82 4.59
C GLN A 139 -20.55 -5.14 5.87
#